data_AF-A0A6M9PTT8-F1
#
_entry.id   AF-A0A6M9PTT8-F1
#
_cell.length_a   1.000
_cell.length_b   1.000
_cell.length_c   1.000
_cell.angle_alpha   90.00
_cell.angle_beta   90.00
_cell.angle_gamma   90.00
#
_symmetry.space_group_name_H-M   'P 1'
#
loop_
_entity.id
_entity.type
_entity.pdbx_description
1 polymer ?
#
loop_
_entity_poly.entity_id
_entity_poly.type
_entity_poly.pdbx_seq_one_letter_code
_entity_poly.pdbx_strand_id
1 'polypeptide(L)'
;MFYDGLCPLCQAEITFLSGRNEAGLLQFVDIHSDRYSPDGLGISCQQALDSMYAQYDDGELINGVDVFVAAYQRSRLPTLAWLFSRPLLQPILKVAYRFFAKYRHTISSIFGPAALWLVNKKG
;
A
#
# COMPACT_ATOMS: atom_id res chain seq x y z
N MET A 1 -3.58 -7.17 -0.26
CA MET A 1 -3.33 -5.73 -0.07
C MET A 1 -4.30 -4.96 -0.96
N PHE A 2 -5.10 -4.07 -0.38
CA PHE A 2 -6.17 -3.34 -1.08
C PHE A 2 -5.69 -1.93 -1.39
N TYR A 3 -5.71 -1.53 -2.66
CA TYR A 3 -5.18 -0.24 -3.10
C TYR A 3 -6.18 0.54 -3.94
N ASP A 4 -5.99 1.86 -4.00
CA ASP A 4 -6.77 2.75 -4.84
C ASP A 4 -6.16 2.86 -6.25
N GLY A 5 -6.78 2.20 -7.23
CA GLY A 5 -6.39 2.29 -8.63
C GLY A 5 -6.49 3.69 -9.24
N LEU A 6 -7.25 4.62 -8.65
CA LEU A 6 -7.35 6.01 -9.13
C LEU A 6 -6.26 6.92 -8.56
N CYS A 7 -5.32 6.37 -7.78
CA CYS A 7 -4.18 7.07 -7.20
C CYS A 7 -2.89 6.63 -7.92
N PRO A 8 -2.32 7.43 -8.85
CA PRO A 8 -1.07 7.09 -9.55
C PRO A 8 0.12 6.73 -8.65
N LEU A 9 0.28 7.40 -7.49
CA LEU A 9 1.32 7.04 -6.53
C LEU A 9 1.07 5.68 -5.87
N CYS A 10 -0.20 5.35 -5.61
CA CYS A 10 -0.60 4.05 -5.09
C CYS A 10 -0.33 2.96 -6.14
N GLN A 11 -0.66 3.21 -7.41
CA GLN A 11 -0.31 2.32 -8.52
C GLN A 11 1.21 2.14 -8.66
N ALA A 12 1.99 3.22 -8.49
CA ALA A 12 3.45 3.16 -8.55
C ALA A 12 4.02 2.26 -7.45
N GLU A 13 3.49 2.36 -6.23
CA GLU A 13 3.83 1.50 -5.09
C GLU A 13 3.52 0.03 -5.40
N ILE A 14 2.31 -0.26 -5.89
CA ILE A 14 1.93 -1.64 -6.25
C ILE A 14 2.83 -2.20 -7.34
N THR A 15 3.14 -1.40 -8.37
CA THR A 15 4.03 -1.81 -9.45
C THR A 15 5.44 -2.10 -8.92
N PHE A 16 5.96 -1.24 -8.05
CA PHE A 16 7.28 -1.39 -7.43
C PHE A 16 7.39 -2.65 -6.57
N LEU A 17 6.35 -2.94 -5.78
CA LEU A 17 6.25 -4.14 -4.94
C LEU A 17 6.05 -5.40 -5.78
N SER A 18 5.18 -5.35 -6.79
CA SER A 18 4.90 -6.47 -7.71
C SER A 18 6.18 -6.94 -8.41
N GLY A 19 7.00 -6.00 -8.91
CA GLY A 19 8.30 -6.32 -9.52
C GLY A 19 9.33 -6.95 -8.57
N ARG A 20 9.05 -7.03 -7.25
CA ARG A 20 9.90 -7.68 -6.23
C ARG A 20 9.21 -8.85 -5.52
N ASN A 21 8.01 -9.21 -5.96
CA ASN A 21 7.18 -10.25 -5.38
C ASN A 21 7.44 -11.62 -6.04
N GLU A 22 8.71 -11.98 -6.31
CA GLU A 22 9.05 -13.24 -6.98
C GLU A 22 8.55 -14.48 -6.22
N ALA A 23 8.46 -14.40 -4.90
CA ALA A 23 7.97 -15.48 -4.05
C ALA A 23 6.43 -15.58 -4.02
N GLY A 24 5.71 -14.66 -4.67
CA GLY A 24 4.24 -14.66 -4.72
C GLY A 24 3.57 -14.45 -3.37
N LEU A 25 4.26 -13.82 -2.41
CA LEU A 25 3.78 -13.63 -1.03
C LEU A 25 2.82 -12.45 -0.86
N LEU A 26 2.63 -11.65 -1.91
CA LEU A 26 1.69 -10.54 -1.93
C LEU A 26 0.67 -10.71 -3.05
N GLN A 27 -0.57 -10.34 -2.73
CA GLN A 27 -1.65 -10.15 -3.68
C GLN A 27 -2.16 -8.72 -3.60
N PHE A 28 -2.45 -8.15 -4.77
CA PHE A 28 -2.88 -6.76 -4.91
C PHE A 28 -4.28 -6.72 -5.53
N VAL A 29 -5.20 -6.06 -4.83
CA VAL A 29 -6.60 -5.94 -5.24
C VAL A 29 -6.94 -4.46 -5.32
N ASP A 30 -7.35 -4.01 -6.50
CA ASP A 30 -7.85 -2.65 -6.70
C ASP A 30 -9.26 -2.56 -6.11
N ILE A 31 -9.47 -1.57 -5.25
CA ILE A 31 -10.76 -1.30 -4.59
C ILE A 31 -11.85 -0.95 -5.62
N HIS A 32 -11.48 -0.45 -6.80
CA HIS A 32 -12.42 -0.14 -7.89
C HIS A 32 -12.70 -1.33 -8.83
N SER A 33 -12.08 -2.49 -8.60
CA SER A 33 -12.27 -3.68 -9.44
C SER A 33 -13.32 -4.63 -8.87
N ASP A 34 -13.94 -5.43 -9.73
CA ASP A 34 -14.89 -6.48 -9.33
C ASP A 34 -14.28 -7.57 -8.43
N ARG A 35 -12.95 -7.57 -8.27
CA ARG A 35 -12.24 -8.47 -7.34
C ARG A 35 -12.30 -7.97 -5.89
N TYR A 36 -12.64 -6.70 -5.67
CA TYR A 36 -12.84 -6.18 -4.33
C TYR A 36 -14.28 -6.43 -3.89
N SER A 37 -14.45 -7.37 -2.95
CA SER A 37 -15.72 -7.58 -2.26
C SER A 37 -15.55 -7.15 -0.81
N PRO A 38 -16.28 -6.11 -0.33
CA PRO A 38 -16.26 -5.74 1.08
C PRO A 38 -16.91 -6.83 1.96
N ASP A 39 -17.76 -7.67 1.38
CA ASP A 39 -18.45 -8.75 2.07
C ASP A 39 -17.42 -9.81 2.51
N GLY A 40 -17.30 -10.01 3.82
CA GLY A 40 -16.35 -10.96 4.41
C GLY A 40 -14.98 -10.39 4.75
N LEU A 41 -14.64 -9.15 4.33
CA LEU A 41 -13.40 -8.49 4.74
C LEU A 41 -13.49 -7.87 6.13
N GLY A 42 -14.68 -7.46 6.58
CA GLY A 42 -14.86 -6.76 7.85
C GLY A 42 -14.50 -5.27 7.81
N ILE A 43 -14.27 -4.71 6.62
CA ILE A 43 -14.09 -3.27 6.37
C ILE A 43 -14.96 -2.82 5.20
N SER A 44 -15.46 -1.60 5.26
CA SER A 44 -16.21 -0.98 4.17
C SER A 44 -15.29 -0.46 3.06
N CYS A 45 -15.84 -0.27 1.86
CA CYS A 45 -15.13 0.38 0.76
C CYS A 45 -14.61 1.78 1.17
N GLN A 46 -15.40 2.56 1.92
CA GLN A 46 -14.95 3.86 2.42
C GLN A 46 -13.74 3.74 3.34
N GLN A 47 -13.71 2.75 4.24
CA GLN A 47 -12.53 2.52 5.09
C GLN A 47 -11.30 2.16 4.27
N ALA A 48 -11.44 1.32 3.24
CA ALA A 48 -10.36 0.96 2.32
C ALA A 48 -9.89 2.15 1.46
N LEU A 49 -10.76 3.12 1.19
CA LEU A 49 -10.41 4.39 0.55
C LEU A 49 -9.77 5.38 1.54
N ASP A 50 -10.14 5.38 2.81
CA ASP A 50 -9.59 6.30 3.81
C ASP A 50 -8.18 5.89 4.27
N SER A 51 -7.85 4.60 4.18
CA SER A 51 -6.54 4.07 4.49
C SER A 51 -6.26 2.80 3.69
N MET A 52 -4.99 2.57 3.34
CA MET A 52 -4.47 1.29 2.91
C MET A 52 -4.78 0.20 3.96
N TYR A 53 -5.33 -0.91 3.48
CA TYR A 53 -5.55 -2.13 4.26
C TYR A 53 -4.87 -3.32 3.57
N ALA A 54 -4.47 -4.31 4.35
CA ALA A 54 -4.12 -5.63 3.87
C ALA A 54 -4.69 -6.68 4.82
N GLN A 55 -4.87 -7.89 4.29
CA GLN A 55 -5.33 -9.04 5.04
C GLN A 55 -4.26 -10.13 4.93
N TYR A 56 -3.97 -10.80 6.04
CA TYR A 56 -3.20 -12.04 6.05
C TYR A 56 -4.09 -13.23 5.69
N ASP A 57 -3.47 -14.38 5.41
CA ASP A 57 -4.19 -15.60 4.98
C ASP A 57 -5.11 -16.18 6.06
N ASP A 58 -4.86 -15.85 7.33
CA ASP A 58 -5.70 -16.22 8.48
C ASP A 58 -6.89 -15.26 8.68
N GLY A 59 -7.01 -14.23 7.85
CA GLY A 59 -8.06 -13.22 7.90
C GLY A 59 -7.72 -11.99 8.73
N GLU A 60 -6.57 -11.93 9.41
CA GLU A 60 -6.17 -10.77 10.19
C GLU A 60 -5.98 -9.54 9.29
N LEU A 61 -6.66 -8.45 9.63
CA LEU A 61 -6.56 -7.17 8.94
C LEU A 61 -5.52 -6.26 9.59
N ILE A 62 -4.65 -5.70 8.75
CA ILE A 62 -3.71 -4.64 9.12
C ILE A 62 -3.97 -3.39 8.28
N ASN A 63 -3.59 -2.22 8.78
CA ASN A 63 -3.82 -0.95 8.10
C ASN A 63 -2.66 0.03 8.20
N GLY A 64 -2.69 1.01 7.31
CA GLY A 64 -1.77 2.14 7.31
C GLY A 64 -0.31 1.73 7.20
N VAL A 65 0.54 2.25 8.09
CA VAL A 65 2.00 2.02 8.06
C VAL A 65 2.34 0.53 8.18
N ASP A 66 1.56 -0.24 8.92
CA ASP A 66 1.83 -1.66 9.16
C ASP A 66 1.69 -2.49 7.87
N VAL A 67 0.82 -2.07 6.95
CA VAL A 67 0.70 -2.66 5.61
C VAL A 67 2.01 -2.54 4.84
N PHE A 68 2.66 -1.37 4.88
CA PHE A 68 3.93 -1.14 4.18
C PHE A 68 5.05 -1.97 4.79
N VAL A 69 5.13 -2.06 6.13
CA VAL A 69 6.11 -2.92 6.81
C VAL A 69 5.94 -4.37 6.36
N ALA A 70 4.71 -4.90 6.40
CA ALA A 70 4.40 -6.27 6.01
C ALA A 70 4.69 -6.53 4.52
N ALA A 71 4.41 -5.55 3.65
CA ALA A 71 4.68 -5.65 2.22
C ALA A 71 6.18 -5.63 1.91
N TYR A 72 6.97 -4.75 2.54
CA TYR A 72 8.42 -4.69 2.35
C TYR A 72 9.13 -5.96 2.82
N GLN A 73 8.68 -6.56 3.92
CA GLN A 73 9.18 -7.85 4.39
C GLN A 73 8.96 -8.96 3.35
N ARG A 74 7.84 -8.92 2.62
CA ARG A 74 7.45 -9.92 1.62
C ARG A 74 7.94 -9.61 0.20
N SER A 75 8.50 -8.42 -0.02
CA SER A 75 9.00 -7.94 -1.33
C SER A 75 10.51 -7.74 -1.36
N ARG A 76 11.29 -8.49 -0.55
CA ARG A 76 12.76 -8.41 -0.50
C ARG A 76 13.32 -7.00 -0.27
N LEU A 77 12.66 -6.21 0.57
CA LEU A 77 13.09 -4.86 0.96
C LEU A 77 13.44 -4.82 2.46
N PRO A 78 14.42 -5.60 2.93
CA PRO A 78 14.69 -5.75 4.35
C PRO A 78 15.11 -4.45 5.03
N THR A 79 15.79 -3.55 4.29
CA THR A 79 16.20 -2.24 4.80
C THR A 79 15.00 -1.31 5.03
N LEU A 80 14.04 -1.26 4.10
CA LEU A 80 12.82 -0.48 4.27
C LEU A 80 11.91 -1.06 5.34
N ALA A 81 11.74 -2.39 5.35
CA ALA A 81 11.01 -3.10 6.40
C ALA A 81 11.57 -2.76 7.78
N TRP A 82 12.90 -2.85 7.95
CA TRP A 82 13.58 -2.53 9.20
C TRP A 82 13.43 -1.07 9.60
N LEU A 83 13.54 -0.14 8.64
CA LEU A 83 13.40 1.29 8.91
C LEU A 83 11.98 1.63 9.36
N PHE A 84 10.96 1.12 8.65
CA PHE A 84 9.57 1.42 8.96
C PHE A 84 9.08 0.71 10.23
N SER A 85 9.70 -0.40 10.63
CA SER A 85 9.37 -1.11 11.86
C SER A 85 9.97 -0.49 13.14
N ARG A 86 10.76 0.60 13.05
CA ARG A 86 11.41 1.21 14.23
C ARG A 86 10.37 1.87 15.14
N PRO A 87 10.27 1.49 16.44
CA PRO A 87 9.30 2.08 17.37
C PRO A 87 9.42 3.61 17.50
N LEU A 88 10.64 4.14 17.40
CA LEU A 88 10.90 5.59 17.45
C LEU A 88 10.40 6.34 16.22
N LEU A 89 10.30 5.68 15.06
CA LEU A 89 9.83 6.28 13.81
C LEU A 89 8.32 6.13 13.64
N GLN A 90 7.70 5.15 14.31
CA GLN A 90 6.28 4.86 14.20
C GLN A 90 5.35 6.06 14.40
N PRO A 91 5.52 6.94 15.41
CA PRO A 91 4.68 8.13 15.55
C PRO A 91 4.77 9.06 14.35
N ILE A 92 5.99 9.30 13.85
CA ILE A 92 6.26 10.17 12.72
C ILE A 92 5.65 9.57 11.45
N LEU A 93 5.89 8.28 11.20
CA LEU A 93 5.34 7.57 10.05
C LEU A 93 3.82 7.56 10.06
N LYS A 94 3.17 7.35 11.20
CA LYS A 94 1.71 7.38 11.32
C LYS A 94 1.13 8.78 11.08
N VAL A 95 1.82 9.84 11.51
CA VAL A 95 1.41 11.22 11.20
C VAL A 95 1.58 11.52 9.71
N ALA A 96 2.75 11.22 9.15
CA ALA A 96 3.04 11.42 7.73
C ALA A 96 2.07 10.63 6.83
N TYR A 97 1.79 9.37 7.19
CA TYR A 97 0.84 8.53 6.48
C TYR A 97 -0.58 9.07 6.54
N ARG A 98 -1.07 9.53 7.70
CA ARG A 98 -2.40 10.14 7.80
C ARG A 98 -2.52 11.40 6.96
N PHE A 99 -1.47 12.23 6.93
CA PHE A 99 -1.41 13.39 6.06
C PHE A 99 -1.47 12.97 4.58
N PHE A 100 -0.65 11.98 4.20
CA PHE A 100 -0.66 11.43 2.85
C PHE A 100 -2.04 10.90 2.47
N ALA A 101 -2.64 10.03 3.28
CA ALA A 101 -3.95 9.43 3.00
C ALA A 101 -5.03 10.49 2.80
N LYS A 102 -5.06 11.52 3.66
CA LYS A 102 -6.00 12.64 3.56
C LYS A 102 -5.83 13.45 2.26
N TYR A 103 -4.59 13.67 1.82
CA TYR A 103 -4.28 14.49 0.64
C TYR A 103 -3.83 13.65 -0.57
N ARG A 104 -4.15 12.35 -0.57
CA ARG A 104 -3.54 11.38 -1.49
C ARG A 104 -3.76 11.75 -2.94
N HIS A 105 -4.95 12.23 -3.33
CA HIS A 105 -5.23 12.60 -4.71
C HIS A 105 -4.45 13.85 -5.15
N THR A 106 -4.29 14.85 -4.27
CA THR A 106 -3.49 16.06 -4.55
C THR A 106 -1.99 15.74 -4.61
N ILE A 107 -1.47 14.94 -3.67
CA ILE A 107 -0.06 14.55 -3.66
C ILE A 107 0.23 13.65 -4.87
N SER A 108 -0.66 12.69 -5.13
CA SER A 108 -0.54 11.74 -6.22
C SER A 108 -0.67 12.40 -7.59
N SER A 109 -1.51 13.42 -7.77
CA SER A 109 -1.59 14.12 -9.06
C SER A 109 -0.29 14.86 -9.41
N ILE A 110 0.46 15.32 -8.39
CA ILE A 110 1.73 16.03 -8.58
C ILE A 110 2.90 15.06 -8.79
N PHE A 111 3.06 14.09 -7.89
CA PHE A 111 4.24 13.21 -7.86
C PHE A 111 4.02 11.83 -8.47
N GLY A 112 2.77 11.37 -8.49
CA GLY A 112 2.39 10.03 -8.89
C GLY A 112 2.71 9.68 -10.35
N PRO A 113 2.43 10.52 -11.36
CA PRO A 113 2.78 10.22 -12.75
C PRO A 113 4.28 9.99 -12.96
N ALA A 114 5.13 10.81 -12.34
CA ALA A 114 6.58 10.66 -12.43
C ALA A 114 7.07 9.39 -11.72
N ALA A 115 6.55 9.11 -10.52
CA ALA A 115 6.85 7.88 -9.79
C ALA A 115 6.42 6.63 -10.57
N LEU A 116 5.20 6.63 -11.12
CA LEU A 116 4.64 5.53 -11.91
C LEU A 116 5.45 5.29 -13.18
N TRP A 117 5.84 6.36 -13.88
CA TRP A 117 6.72 6.25 -15.04
C TRP A 117 8.09 5.66 -14.68
N LEU A 118 8.69 6.09 -13.56
CA LEU A 118 10.00 5.59 -13.11
C LEU A 118 9.97 4.10 -12.77
N VAL A 119 8.91 3.61 -12.13
CA VAL A 119 8.80 2.18 -11.79
C VAL A 119 8.51 1.33 -13.02
N ASN A 120 7.68 1.82 -13.94
CA ASN A 120 7.39 1.13 -15.21
C ASN A 120 8.61 1.05 -16.14
N LYS A 121 9.53 2.01 -16.07
CA LYS A 121 10.77 1.98 -16.88
C LYS A 121 11.82 0.99 -16.32
N LYS A 122 11.73 0.65 -15.03
CA LYS A 122 12.71 -0.21 -14.34
C LYS A 122 12.28 -1.67 -14.23
N GLY A 123 11.02 -1.99 -14.48
CA GLY A 123 10.50 -3.36 -14.62
C GLY A 123 10.68 -3.87 -16.03
#